data_AF-A0A246BQA8-F1
#
_entry.id   AF-A0A246BQA8-F1
#
_cell.length_a   1.000
_cell.length_b   1.000
_cell.length_c   1.000
_cell.angle_alpha   90.00
_cell.angle_beta   90.00
_cell.angle_gamma   90.00
#
_symmetry.space_group_name_H-M   'P 1'
#
loop_
_entity.id
_entity.type
_entity.pdbx_description
1 polymer ?
#
loop_
_entity_poly.entity_id
_entity_poly.type
_entity_poly.pdbx_seq_one_letter_code
_entity_poly.pdbx_strand_id
1 'polypeptide(L)'
;MMVVLMLMLIFAGVATFTAVAYVNNAKRGAGRALGDSARSGELPATPAPGAALPGPAAPGAELTLPLLLSLPEPARTRAWALLSGVTDALTAGSGDTRTAFLLAQTRDSYLPDTLRAYAALTPGARQALERQGQPPEVLLDEQLSLLEDGVREALRHDHAAADRLLTQGRFLRERFGSDLRLEK
;
A
#
# COMPACT_ATOMS: atom_id res chain seq x y z
N MET A 1 -23.31 -3.41 20.36
CA MET A 1 -23.86 -2.55 19.28
C MET A 1 -23.40 -1.09 19.35
N MET A 2 -23.25 -0.47 20.53
CA MET A 2 -22.76 0.93 20.66
C MET A 2 -21.34 1.18 20.10
N VAL A 3 -20.40 0.23 20.28
CA VAL A 3 -18.99 0.40 19.85
C VAL A 3 -18.83 0.41 18.32
N VAL A 4 -19.66 -0.36 17.60
CA VAL A 4 -19.65 -0.41 16.12
C VAL A 4 -20.17 0.91 15.52
N LEU A 5 -21.13 1.55 16.20
CA LEU A 5 -21.71 2.81 15.77
C LEU A 5 -20.72 3.98 15.94
N MET A 6 -19.87 3.95 16.97
CA MET A 6 -18.80 4.93 17.14
C MET A 6 -17.68 4.79 16.10
N LEU A 7 -17.35 3.56 15.70
CA LEU A 7 -16.29 3.29 14.71
C LEU A 7 -16.71 3.69 13.29
N MET A 8 -17.98 3.54 12.91
CA MET A 8 -18.49 4.06 11.63
C MET A 8 -18.52 5.59 11.57
N LEU A 9 -18.77 6.27 12.69
CA LEU A 9 -18.78 7.74 12.76
C LEU A 9 -17.39 8.35 12.52
N ILE A 10 -16.32 7.64 12.89
CA ILE A 10 -14.93 8.05 12.65
C ILE A 10 -14.56 7.86 11.16
N PHE A 11 -14.95 6.74 10.55
CA PHE A 11 -14.69 6.50 9.12
C PHE A 11 -15.51 7.40 8.18
N ALA A 12 -16.72 7.80 8.56
CA ALA A 12 -17.54 8.73 7.78
C ALA A 12 -17.00 10.18 7.83
N GLY A 13 -16.36 10.58 8.92
CA GLY A 13 -15.73 11.91 9.07
C GLY A 13 -14.50 12.10 8.18
N VAL A 14 -13.69 11.06 8.00
CA VAL A 14 -12.48 11.14 7.15
C VAL A 14 -12.87 11.20 5.66
N ALA A 15 -13.86 10.42 5.22
CA ALA A 15 -14.31 10.43 3.83
C ALA A 15 -14.97 11.77 3.42
N THR A 16 -15.66 12.44 4.34
CA THR A 16 -16.27 13.76 4.08
C THR A 16 -15.24 14.89 4.05
N PHE A 17 -14.18 14.82 4.86
CA PHE A 17 -13.11 15.82 4.86
C PHE A 17 -12.30 15.80 3.55
N THR A 18 -12.00 14.63 2.99
CA THR A 18 -11.28 14.50 1.72
C THR A 18 -12.12 14.98 0.52
N ALA A 19 -13.44 14.74 0.54
CA ALA A 19 -14.34 15.17 -0.53
C ALA A 19 -14.51 16.70 -0.60
N VAL A 20 -14.54 17.40 0.54
CA VAL A 20 -14.66 18.87 0.59
C VAL A 20 -13.38 19.56 0.09
N ALA A 21 -12.19 19.01 0.37
CA ALA A 21 -10.93 19.53 -0.16
C ALA A 21 -10.81 19.33 -1.68
N TYR A 22 -11.31 18.20 -2.20
CA TYR A 22 -11.26 17.88 -3.63
C TYR A 22 -12.16 18.79 -4.49
N VAL A 23 -13.39 19.09 -4.04
CA VAL A 23 -14.35 19.90 -4.82
C VAL A 23 -13.99 21.40 -4.81
N ASN A 24 -13.33 21.91 -3.77
CA ASN A 24 -12.97 23.33 -3.69
C ASN A 24 -11.81 23.73 -4.62
N ASN A 25 -10.91 22.79 -4.95
CA ASN A 25 -9.80 23.08 -5.86
C ASN A 25 -10.26 23.09 -7.33
N ALA A 26 -11.28 22.29 -7.68
CA ALA A 26 -11.86 22.24 -9.03
C ALA A 26 -12.54 23.56 -9.45
N LYS A 27 -13.12 24.32 -8.50
CA LYS A 27 -13.83 25.57 -8.81
C LYS A 27 -12.92 26.78 -9.01
N ARG A 28 -11.66 26.74 -8.55
CA ARG A 28 -10.69 27.84 -8.73
C ARG A 28 -9.97 27.80 -10.09
N GLY A 29 -9.91 26.62 -10.73
CA GLY A 29 -9.29 26.46 -12.05
C GLY A 29 -10.18 26.87 -13.24
N ALA A 30 -11.51 26.84 -13.08
CA ALA A 30 -12.45 27.06 -14.18
C ALA A 30 -12.70 28.56 -14.51
N GLY A 31 -12.45 29.48 -13.56
CA GLY A 31 -12.77 30.90 -13.72
C GLY A 31 -11.73 31.75 -14.45
N ARG A 32 -10.56 31.19 -14.80
CA ARG A 32 -9.43 31.95 -15.37
C ARG A 32 -9.08 31.61 -16.82
N ALA A 33 -9.77 30.64 -17.42
CA ALA A 33 -9.41 30.07 -18.72
C ALA A 33 -10.34 30.45 -19.89
N LEU A 34 -11.24 31.43 -19.73
CA LEU A 34 -12.23 31.81 -20.76
C LEU A 34 -12.00 33.20 -21.39
N GLY A 35 -10.81 33.80 -21.24
CA GLY A 35 -10.56 35.19 -21.63
C GLY A 35 -9.79 35.45 -22.92
N ASP A 36 -8.96 34.52 -23.43
CA ASP A 36 -7.83 34.98 -24.28
C ASP A 36 -7.45 34.07 -25.47
N SER A 37 -8.41 33.36 -26.08
CA SER A 37 -8.10 32.47 -27.21
C SER A 37 -9.01 32.66 -28.43
N ALA A 38 -9.31 33.91 -28.75
CA ALA A 38 -9.95 34.28 -30.00
C ALA A 38 -8.99 35.08 -30.90
N ARG A 39 -8.05 34.39 -31.57
CA ARG A 39 -7.63 34.70 -32.95
C ARG A 39 -6.60 33.70 -33.48
N SER A 40 -6.97 33.10 -34.62
CA SER A 40 -6.12 32.60 -35.70
C SER A 40 -5.40 31.26 -35.52
N GLY A 41 -6.13 30.19 -35.86
CA GLY A 41 -5.85 29.33 -37.03
C GLY A 41 -4.48 28.67 -37.18
N GLU A 42 -4.39 27.39 -36.80
CA GLU A 42 -3.82 26.28 -37.60
C GLU A 42 -4.02 24.95 -36.85
N LEU A 43 -4.48 23.90 -37.56
CA LEU A 43 -4.59 22.50 -37.12
C LEU A 43 -4.07 21.62 -38.26
N PRO A 44 -3.50 20.42 -38.04
CA PRO A 44 -3.04 19.82 -36.77
C PRO A 44 -1.59 19.27 -36.85
N ALA A 45 -0.81 19.45 -35.79
CA ALA A 45 0.28 18.52 -35.50
C ALA A 45 -0.30 17.40 -34.62
N THR A 46 -0.19 16.16 -35.07
CA THR A 46 -0.56 14.95 -34.36
C THR A 46 -0.05 15.03 -32.91
N PRO A 47 -0.91 14.94 -31.88
CA PRO A 47 -0.39 14.82 -30.52
C PRO A 47 0.40 13.52 -30.46
N ALA A 48 1.69 13.64 -30.13
CA ALA A 48 2.52 12.51 -29.76
C ALA A 48 1.74 11.64 -28.76
N PRO A 49 1.79 10.30 -28.87
CA PRO A 49 1.12 9.43 -27.92
C PRO A 49 1.54 9.87 -26.52
N GLY A 50 0.57 10.42 -25.78
CA GLY A 50 0.77 10.79 -24.39
C GLY A 50 1.43 9.61 -23.72
N ALA A 51 2.55 9.88 -23.05
CA ALA A 51 3.25 8.91 -22.23
C ALA A 51 2.18 8.22 -21.38
N ALA A 52 1.80 7.02 -21.81
CA ALA A 52 0.90 6.18 -21.06
C ALA A 52 1.57 6.05 -19.69
N LEU A 53 0.82 6.36 -18.64
CA LEU A 53 1.16 5.95 -17.29
C LEU A 53 1.74 4.53 -17.39
N PRO A 54 2.89 4.24 -16.77
CA PRO A 54 3.39 2.87 -16.75
C PRO A 54 2.23 2.01 -16.25
N GLY A 55 1.70 1.14 -17.13
CA GLY A 55 0.78 0.10 -16.70
C GLY A 55 1.46 -0.70 -15.58
N PRO A 56 0.70 -1.41 -14.73
CA PRO A 56 1.30 -2.29 -13.74
C PRO A 56 2.37 -3.12 -14.45
N ALA A 57 3.62 -2.94 -14.02
CA ALA A 57 4.73 -3.69 -14.57
C ALA A 57 4.38 -5.18 -14.49
N ALA A 58 4.87 -5.96 -15.44
CA ALA A 58 4.56 -7.39 -15.51
C ALA A 58 4.66 -8.03 -14.11
N PRO A 59 3.59 -8.69 -13.61
CA PRO A 59 3.60 -9.27 -12.28
C PRO A 59 4.74 -10.29 -12.18
N GLY A 60 5.59 -10.15 -11.17
CA GLY A 60 6.73 -11.05 -10.92
C GLY A 60 8.10 -10.54 -11.36
N ALA A 61 8.26 -9.26 -11.72
CA ALA A 61 9.58 -8.68 -11.89
C ALA A 61 10.26 -8.49 -10.53
N GLU A 62 11.15 -9.44 -10.19
CA GLU A 62 11.94 -9.47 -8.95
C GLU A 62 12.63 -8.14 -8.66
N LEU A 63 12.75 -7.82 -7.37
CA LEU A 63 13.52 -6.68 -6.93
C LEU A 63 15.01 -6.90 -7.25
N THR A 64 15.57 -6.05 -8.10
CA THR A 64 16.98 -6.19 -8.50
C THR A 64 17.89 -5.38 -7.58
N LEU A 65 19.07 -5.91 -7.27
CA LEU A 65 20.06 -5.23 -6.43
C LEU A 65 20.45 -3.82 -6.95
N PRO A 66 20.62 -3.59 -8.27
CA PRO A 66 20.87 -2.26 -8.80
C PRO A 66 19.75 -1.25 -8.49
N LEU A 67 18.48 -1.68 -8.51
CA LEU A 67 17.35 -0.82 -8.16
C LEU A 67 17.43 -0.38 -6.70
N LEU A 68 17.67 -1.32 -5.78
CA LEU A 68 17.84 -1.00 -4.35
C LEU A 68 18.99 -0.02 -4.11
N LEU A 69 20.13 -0.22 -4.76
CA LEU A 69 21.30 0.65 -4.61
C LEU A 69 21.07 2.06 -5.17
N SER A 70 20.19 2.20 -6.17
CA SER A 70 19.83 3.50 -6.75
C SER A 70 18.97 4.38 -5.84
N LEU A 71 18.36 3.81 -4.80
CA LEU A 71 17.47 4.53 -3.89
C LEU A 71 18.28 5.44 -2.95
N PRO A 72 17.75 6.63 -2.61
CA PRO A 72 18.32 7.47 -1.56
C PRO A 72 18.14 6.83 -0.17
N GLU A 73 18.95 7.28 0.80
CA GLU A 73 18.68 7.02 2.21
C GLU A 73 17.61 7.98 2.72
N PRO A 74 16.72 7.56 3.65
CA PRO A 74 16.68 6.27 4.34
C PRO A 74 15.91 5.15 3.60
N ALA A 75 15.33 5.46 2.44
CA ALA A 75 14.42 4.55 1.73
C ALA A 75 15.06 3.22 1.35
N ARG A 76 16.34 3.23 0.96
CA ARG A 76 17.11 2.01 0.67
C ARG A 76 17.16 1.06 1.85
N THR A 77 17.54 1.57 3.03
CA THR A 77 17.64 0.76 4.26
C THR A 77 16.28 0.17 4.63
N ARG A 78 15.21 0.97 4.55
CA ARG A 78 13.84 0.52 4.83
C ARG A 78 13.36 -0.56 3.88
N ALA A 79 13.53 -0.35 2.57
CA ALA A 79 13.18 -1.32 1.55
C ALA A 79 13.91 -2.66 1.73
N TRP A 80 15.21 -2.61 2.05
CA TRP A 80 16.00 -3.81 2.34
C TRP A 80 15.48 -4.56 3.57
N ALA A 81 15.22 -3.85 4.67
CA ALA A 81 14.71 -4.43 5.90
C ALA A 81 13.34 -5.09 5.68
N LEU A 82 12.45 -4.42 4.94
CA LEU A 82 11.13 -4.94 4.59
C LEU A 82 11.24 -6.20 3.72
N LEU A 83 12.06 -6.19 2.66
CA LEU A 83 12.27 -7.36 1.80
C LEU A 83 12.81 -8.55 2.60
N SER A 84 13.82 -8.31 3.44
CA SER A 84 14.44 -9.34 4.27
C SER A 84 13.42 -9.93 5.24
N GLY A 85 12.70 -9.08 5.98
CA GLY A 85 11.70 -9.53 6.96
C GLY A 85 10.54 -10.31 6.34
N VAL A 86 10.06 -9.89 5.17
CA VAL A 86 9.03 -10.64 4.43
C VAL A 86 9.56 -11.99 3.94
N THR A 87 10.79 -12.03 3.43
CA THR A 87 11.42 -13.27 2.96
C THR A 87 11.64 -14.26 4.11
N ASP A 88 12.10 -13.78 5.26
CA ASP A 88 12.28 -14.59 6.46
C ASP A 88 10.95 -15.14 6.96
N ALA A 89 9.90 -14.33 7.00
CA ALA A 89 8.56 -14.76 7.41
C ALA A 89 7.96 -15.81 6.47
N LEU A 90 8.15 -15.66 5.15
CA LEU A 90 7.72 -16.65 4.17
C LEU A 90 8.50 -17.97 4.33
N THR A 91 9.79 -17.89 4.62
CA THR A 91 10.66 -19.06 4.82
C THR A 91 10.35 -19.81 6.12
N ALA A 92 10.01 -19.08 7.18
CA ALA A 92 9.57 -19.66 8.45
C ALA A 92 8.22 -20.40 8.34
N GLY A 93 7.44 -20.08 7.29
CA GLY A 93 6.09 -20.59 7.08
C GLY A 93 5.07 -19.81 7.90
N SER A 94 4.12 -19.17 7.22
CA SER A 94 2.96 -18.57 7.89
C SER A 94 1.87 -19.63 8.08
N GLY A 95 1.24 -19.64 9.26
CA GLY A 95 0.16 -20.57 9.59
C GLY A 95 -1.16 -20.23 8.89
N ASP A 96 -1.32 -18.97 8.46
CA ASP A 96 -2.49 -18.46 7.77
C ASP A 96 -2.21 -18.21 6.27
N THR A 97 -3.01 -18.86 5.41
CA THR A 97 -2.98 -18.69 3.94
C THR A 97 -3.10 -17.22 3.53
N ARG A 98 -3.90 -16.43 4.25
CA ARG A 98 -4.08 -15.00 3.92
C ARG A 98 -2.81 -14.22 4.20
N THR A 99 -2.17 -14.45 5.34
CA THR A 99 -0.89 -13.83 5.69
C THR A 99 0.19 -14.25 4.69
N ALA A 100 0.30 -15.55 4.38
CA ALA A 100 1.24 -16.05 3.37
C ALA A 100 1.05 -15.37 2.00
N PHE A 101 -0.20 -15.22 1.54
CA PHE A 101 -0.51 -14.53 0.29
C PHE A 101 -0.10 -13.05 0.31
N LEU A 102 -0.40 -12.34 1.40
CA LEU A 102 -0.07 -10.92 1.51
C LEU A 102 1.45 -10.72 1.53
N LEU A 103 2.18 -11.54 2.28
CA LEU A 103 3.64 -11.50 2.31
C LEU A 103 4.23 -11.79 0.93
N ALA A 104 3.73 -12.80 0.21
CA ALA A 104 4.16 -13.10 -1.15
C ALA A 104 3.89 -11.92 -2.10
N GLN A 105 2.70 -11.31 -2.04
CA GLN A 105 2.37 -10.13 -2.84
C GLN A 105 3.27 -8.93 -2.54
N THR A 106 3.57 -8.69 -1.26
CA THR A 106 4.50 -7.63 -0.88
C THR A 106 5.89 -7.85 -1.46
N ARG A 107 6.41 -9.08 -1.40
CA ARG A 107 7.72 -9.45 -1.94
C ARG A 107 7.77 -9.38 -3.47
N ASP A 108 6.76 -9.92 -4.13
CA ASP A 108 6.81 -10.25 -5.56
C ASP A 108 6.22 -9.13 -6.45
N SER A 109 5.37 -8.25 -5.89
CA SER A 109 4.72 -7.17 -6.63
C SER A 109 4.82 -5.83 -5.92
N TYR A 110 4.23 -5.68 -4.72
CA TYR A 110 3.98 -4.34 -4.17
C TYR A 110 5.25 -3.55 -3.90
N LEU A 111 6.21 -4.11 -3.17
CA LEU A 111 7.47 -3.42 -2.91
C LEU A 111 8.27 -3.17 -4.21
N PRO A 112 8.50 -4.17 -5.08
CA PRO A 112 9.16 -3.95 -6.37
C PRO A 112 8.51 -2.88 -7.24
N ASP A 113 7.17 -2.88 -7.34
CA ASP A 113 6.41 -1.94 -8.15
C ASP A 113 6.52 -0.51 -7.61
N THR A 114 6.40 -0.32 -6.29
CA THR A 114 6.58 0.98 -5.64
C THR A 114 7.98 1.55 -5.92
N LEU A 115 9.03 0.72 -5.77
CA LEU A 115 10.40 1.17 -5.96
C LEU A 115 10.71 1.47 -7.43
N ARG A 116 10.21 0.65 -8.37
CA ARG A 116 10.34 0.92 -9.81
C ARG A 116 9.60 2.20 -10.21
N ALA A 117 8.41 2.43 -9.68
CA ALA A 117 7.66 3.66 -9.96
C ALA A 117 8.43 4.91 -9.52
N TYR A 118 9.04 4.89 -8.32
CA TYR A 118 9.89 5.99 -7.85
C TYR A 118 11.15 6.17 -8.71
N ALA A 119 11.85 5.08 -9.02
CA ALA A 119 13.08 5.11 -9.81
C ALA A 119 12.84 5.58 -11.26
N ALA A 120 11.65 5.31 -11.82
CA ALA A 120 11.26 5.71 -13.17
C ALA A 120 10.83 7.19 -13.28
N LEU A 121 10.79 7.95 -12.18
CA LEU A 121 10.38 9.35 -12.22
C LEU A 121 11.36 10.20 -13.03
N THR A 122 10.85 10.80 -14.12
CA THR A 122 11.59 11.77 -14.92
C THR A 122 11.74 13.10 -14.16
N PRO A 123 12.73 13.96 -14.52
CA PRO A 123 12.87 15.28 -13.91
C PRO A 123 11.60 16.13 -14.00
N GLY A 124 10.88 16.07 -15.12
CA GLY A 124 9.62 16.79 -15.30
C GLY A 124 8.49 16.26 -14.39
N ALA A 125 8.42 14.94 -14.18
CA ALA A 125 7.47 14.33 -13.25
C ALA A 125 7.77 14.72 -11.80
N ARG A 126 9.05 14.70 -11.40
CA ARG A 126 9.50 15.17 -10.08
C ARG A 126 9.10 16.63 -9.82
N GLN A 127 9.39 17.52 -10.77
CA GLN A 127 9.03 18.93 -10.65
C GLN A 127 7.51 19.15 -10.63
N ALA A 128 6.74 18.33 -11.35
CA ALA A 128 5.28 18.41 -11.32
C ALA A 128 4.72 18.01 -9.94
N LEU A 129 5.27 16.95 -9.34
CA LEU A 129 4.93 16.50 -7.99
C LEU A 129 5.29 17.54 -6.91
N GLU A 130 6.48 18.15 -7.00
CA GLU A 130 6.89 19.23 -6.11
C GLU A 130 5.96 20.44 -6.17
N ARG A 131 5.56 20.87 -7.37
CA ARG A 131 4.60 21.99 -7.54
C ARG A 131 3.21 21.67 -6.98
N GLN A 132 2.86 20.39 -6.87
CA GLN A 132 1.63 19.93 -6.23
C GLN A 132 1.76 19.80 -4.72
N GLY A 133 2.94 20.10 -4.15
CA GLY A 133 3.21 19.95 -2.72
C GLY A 133 3.41 18.51 -2.27
N GLN A 134 3.70 17.60 -3.21
CA GLN A 134 3.92 16.17 -2.94
C GLN A 134 5.34 15.78 -3.37
N PRO A 135 6.38 16.16 -2.61
CA PRO A 135 7.75 15.81 -2.98
C PRO A 135 7.90 14.28 -3.10
N PRO A 136 8.55 13.77 -4.17
CA PRO A 136 8.65 12.34 -4.45
C PRO A 136 9.17 11.49 -3.29
N GLU A 137 10.11 12.02 -2.54
CA GLU A 137 10.76 11.35 -1.39
C GLU A 137 9.75 11.14 -0.25
N VAL A 138 8.87 12.10 -0.01
CA VAL A 138 7.81 11.99 1.00
C VAL A 138 6.77 10.96 0.56
N LEU A 139 6.37 10.99 -0.72
CA LEU A 139 5.47 9.96 -1.26
C LEU A 139 6.07 8.56 -1.12
N LEU A 140 7.35 8.38 -1.44
CA LEU A 140 8.01 7.08 -1.26
C LEU A 140 8.01 6.64 0.21
N ASP A 141 8.31 7.56 1.13
CA ASP A 141 8.35 7.29 2.56
C ASP A 141 6.98 6.86 3.11
N GLU A 142 5.91 7.54 2.69
CA GLU A 142 4.53 7.19 3.02
C GLU A 142 4.17 5.78 2.51
N GLN A 143 4.52 5.47 1.27
CA GLN A 143 4.21 4.17 0.67
C GLN A 143 4.99 3.03 1.34
N LEU A 144 6.26 3.23 1.66
CA LEU A 144 7.05 2.25 2.43
C LEU A 144 6.45 2.04 3.82
N SER A 145 5.99 3.11 4.48
CA SER A 145 5.33 3.01 5.78
C SER A 145 4.04 2.19 5.72
N LEU A 146 3.23 2.38 4.68
CA LEU A 146 2.01 1.58 4.47
C LEU A 146 2.31 0.09 4.25
N LEU A 147 3.36 -0.23 3.48
CA LEU A 147 3.78 -1.61 3.28
C LEU A 147 4.31 -2.24 4.57
N GLU A 148 5.15 -1.53 5.33
CA GLU A 148 5.67 -1.97 6.61
C GLU A 148 4.55 -2.23 7.63
N ASP A 149 3.57 -1.32 7.74
CA ASP A 149 2.43 -1.47 8.63
C ASP A 149 1.53 -2.64 8.22
N GLY A 150 1.28 -2.80 6.92
CA GLY A 150 0.50 -3.92 6.38
C GLY A 150 1.14 -5.28 6.67
N VAL A 151 2.46 -5.39 6.48
CA VAL A 151 3.22 -6.61 6.82
C VAL A 151 3.21 -6.88 8.31
N ARG A 152 3.46 -5.85 9.14
CA ARG A 152 3.45 -5.99 10.61
C ARG A 152 2.09 -6.47 11.11
N GLU A 153 1.00 -5.94 10.56
CA GLU A 153 -0.34 -6.33 10.96
C GLU A 153 -0.70 -7.75 10.54
N ALA A 154 -0.31 -8.16 9.33
CA ALA A 154 -0.53 -9.52 8.85
C ALA A 154 0.18 -10.56 9.74
N LEU A 155 1.44 -10.30 10.10
CA LEU A 155 2.20 -11.17 11.00
C LEU A 155 1.58 -11.23 12.40
N ARG A 156 1.09 -10.10 12.92
CA ARG A 156 0.41 -10.05 14.22
C ARG A 156 -0.88 -10.89 14.23
N HIS A 157 -1.64 -10.86 13.15
CA HIS A 157 -2.88 -11.64 13.04
C HIS A 157 -2.66 -13.15 13.03
N ASP A 158 -1.58 -13.62 12.40
CA ASP A 158 -1.23 -15.05 12.36
C ASP A 158 -1.00 -15.60 13.79
N HIS A 159 -0.21 -14.90 14.61
CA HIS A 159 0.00 -15.26 16.01
C HIS A 159 -1.29 -15.25 16.83
N ALA A 160 -2.15 -14.25 16.64
CA ALA A 160 -3.43 -14.18 17.36
C ALA A 160 -4.39 -15.32 16.98
N ALA A 161 -4.36 -15.80 15.73
CA ALA A 161 -5.17 -16.94 15.31
C ALA A 161 -4.68 -18.25 15.97
N ALA A 162 -3.36 -18.46 16.03
CA ALA A 162 -2.76 -19.60 16.71
C ALA A 162 -3.13 -19.63 18.21
N ASP A 163 -3.02 -18.49 18.90
CA ASP A 163 -3.35 -18.37 20.33
C ASP A 163 -4.83 -18.68 20.61
N ARG A 164 -5.74 -18.22 19.74
CA ARG A 164 -7.18 -18.54 19.85
C ARG A 164 -7.43 -20.03 19.67
N LEU A 165 -6.80 -20.67 18.70
CA LEU A 165 -6.95 -22.10 18.45
C LEU A 165 -6.48 -22.93 19.66
N LEU A 166 -5.33 -22.56 20.25
CA LEU A 166 -4.82 -23.20 21.46
C LEU A 166 -5.75 -23.01 22.66
N THR A 167 -6.28 -21.81 22.84
CA THR A 167 -7.23 -21.49 23.91
C THR A 167 -8.52 -22.30 23.77
N GLN A 168 -9.08 -22.37 22.55
CA GLN A 168 -10.27 -23.16 22.26
C GLN A 168 -10.02 -24.66 22.49
N GLY A 169 -8.86 -25.19 22.07
CA GLY A 169 -8.51 -26.59 22.31
C GLY A 169 -8.40 -26.95 23.80
N ARG A 170 -7.88 -26.04 24.63
CA ARG A 170 -7.87 -26.21 26.09
C ARG A 170 -9.28 -26.24 26.67
N PHE A 171 -10.12 -25.27 26.29
CA PHE A 171 -11.51 -25.22 26.73
C PHE A 171 -12.29 -26.50 26.36
N LEU A 172 -12.14 -26.98 25.12
CA LEU A 172 -12.81 -28.21 24.67
C LEU A 172 -12.34 -29.42 25.50
N ARG A 173 -11.06 -29.50 25.83
CA ARG A 173 -10.51 -30.57 26.67
C ARG A 173 -11.01 -30.50 28.11
N GLU A 174 -11.13 -29.31 28.68
CA GLU A 174 -11.69 -29.13 30.03
C GLU A 174 -13.19 -29.47 30.07
N ARG A 175 -13.94 -29.09 29.03
CA ARG A 175 -15.39 -29.27 28.99
C ARG A 175 -15.82 -30.70 28.66
N PHE A 176 -15.09 -31.38 27.78
CA PHE A 176 -15.48 -32.68 27.24
C PHE A 176 -14.48 -33.81 27.55
N GLY A 177 -13.27 -33.50 28.02
CA GLY A 177 -12.22 -34.49 28.28
C GLY A 177 -12.37 -35.27 29.59
N SER A 178 -13.14 -34.77 30.55
CA SER A 178 -13.44 -35.47 31.81
C SER A 178 -14.50 -36.57 31.68
N ASP A 179 -15.37 -36.51 30.67
CA ASP A 179 -16.45 -37.49 30.45
C ASP A 179 -15.98 -38.76 29.70
N LEU A 180 -14.78 -38.76 29.11
CA LEU A 180 -14.20 -39.90 28.39
C LEU A 180 -13.43 -40.89 29.29
N ARG A 181 -13.42 -40.69 30.61
CA ARG A 181 -13.06 -41.75 31.56
C ARG A 181 -14.28 -42.63 31.79
N LEU A 182 -14.55 -43.49 30.81
CA LEU A 182 -15.49 -44.60 30.98
C LEU A 182 -15.07 -45.46 32.17
N GLU A 183 -16.07 -45.72 33.00
CA GLU A 183 -16.09 -46.58 34.17
C GLU A 183 -15.38 -47.91 33.92
N LYS A 184 -14.69 -48.39 34.97
CA LYS A 184 -14.06 -49.70 35.01
C LYS A 184 -14.82 -50.60 35.97
#